data_AF-A0A528MYE1-F1
#
_entry.id   AF-A0A528MYE1-F1
#
_cell.length_a   1.000
_cell.length_b   1.000
_cell.length_c   1.000
_cell.angle_alpha   90.00
_cell.angle_beta   90.00
_cell.angle_gamma   90.00
#
_symmetry.space_group_name_H-M   'P 1'
#
loop_
_entity.id
_entity.type
_entity.pdbx_description
1 polymer ?
#
loop_
_entity_poly.entity_id
_entity_poly.type
_entity_poly.pdbx_seq_one_letter_code
_entity_poly.pdbx_strand_id
1 'polypeptide(L)' 'VEGGITPSFGTVRTALELATIPFHVIVRPRGGDFLYSDAEYGSMLADVRVLRELGVAGVVVGCLNADGT' A
#
# COMPACT_ATOMS: atom_id res chain seq x y z
N VAL A 1 0.17 -14.45 -10.70
CA VAL A 1 1.24 -13.55 -10.21
C VAL A 1 0.53 -12.39 -9.51
N GLU A 2 0.83 -12.13 -8.24
CA GLU A 2 0.07 -11.23 -7.36
C GLU A 2 0.06 -9.75 -7.78
N GLY A 3 0.82 -9.31 -8.79
CA GLY A 3 0.76 -7.93 -9.33
C GLY A 3 1.26 -6.82 -8.41
N GLY A 4 1.73 -7.15 -7.20
CA GLY A 4 2.19 -6.21 -6.17
C GLY A 4 1.24 -6.14 -4.98
N ILE A 5 1.77 -6.33 -3.77
CA ILE A 5 1.06 -6.24 -2.49
C ILE A 5 1.82 -5.31 -1.54
N THR A 6 1.17 -4.85 -0.47
CA THR A 6 1.80 -3.98 0.53
C THR A 6 3.09 -4.62 1.04
N PRO A 7 4.26 -3.99 0.85
CA PRO A 7 5.51 -4.52 1.36
C PRO A 7 5.56 -4.44 2.89
N SER A 8 6.41 -5.26 3.50
CA SER A 8 6.59 -5.21 4.95
C SER A 8 7.17 -3.87 5.41
N PHE A 9 6.91 -3.50 6.66
CA PHE A 9 7.52 -2.33 7.31
C PHE A 9 9.06 -2.32 7.17
N GLY A 10 9.71 -3.48 7.37
CA GLY A 10 11.15 -3.60 7.25
C GLY A 10 11.64 -3.28 5.85
N THR A 11 10.92 -3.73 4.82
CA THR A 11 11.23 -3.42 3.42
C THR A 11 11.14 -1.93 3.13
N VAL A 12 10.08 -1.26 3.59
CA VAL A 12 9.89 0.19 3.37
C VAL A 12 10.98 0.99 4.08
N ARG A 13 11.27 0.67 5.35
CA ARG A 13 12.31 1.35 6.12
C ARG A 13 13.68 1.22 5.44
N THR A 14 14.05 0.02 5.02
CA THR A 14 15.32 -0.19 4.31
C THR A 14 15.35 0.54 2.96
N ALA A 15 14.23 0.60 2.24
CA ALA A 15 14.14 1.38 1.01
C ALA A 15 14.33 2.88 1.28
N LEU A 16 13.76 3.43 2.35
CA LEU A 16 13.98 4.82 2.76
C LEU A 16 15.44 5.12 3.10
N GLU A 17 16.15 4.18 3.72
CA GLU A 17 17.57 4.32 4.07
C GLU A 17 18.49 4.29 2.84
N LEU A 18 18.12 3.54 1.79
CA LEU A 18 18.99 3.25 0.64
C LEU A 18 18.65 4.05 -0.62
N ALA A 19 17.39 4.44 -0.82
CA ALA A 19 16.96 5.10 -2.04
C ALA A 19 17.50 6.54 -2.12
N THR A 20 18.00 6.92 -3.29
CA THR A 20 18.49 8.29 -3.57
C THR A 20 17.44 9.18 -4.24
N ILE A 21 16.27 8.62 -4.55
CA ILE A 21 15.13 9.31 -5.17
C ILE A 21 13.86 9.03 -4.35
N PRO A 22 12.88 9.96 -4.36
CA PRO A 22 11.58 9.69 -3.74
C PRO A 22 10.88 8.53 -4.45
N PHE A 23 10.15 7.73 -3.69
CA PHE A 23 9.36 6.61 -4.20
C PHE A 23 7.99 6.56 -3.52
N HIS A 24 7.05 5.89 -4.18
CA HIS A 24 5.73 5.61 -3.63
C HIS A 24 5.60 4.14 -3.24
N VAL A 25 4.84 3.87 -2.19
CA VAL A 25 4.59 2.50 -1.71
C VAL A 25 3.19 2.05 -2.10
N ILE A 26 3.07 0.86 -2.69
CA ILE A 26 1.76 0.26 -2.96
C ILE A 26 1.08 -0.16 -1.66
N VAL A 27 -0.19 0.20 -1.49
CA VAL A 27 -1.06 -0.26 -0.41
C VAL A 27 -2.13 -1.15 -1.04
N ARG A 28 -1.92 -2.47 -0.91
CA ARG A 28 -2.78 -3.51 -1.49
C ARG A 28 -2.67 -4.78 -0.65
N PRO A 29 -3.69 -5.15 0.13
CA PRO A 29 -3.58 -6.16 1.17
C PRO A 29 -3.53 -7.60 0.61
N ARG A 30 -4.02 -7.80 -0.62
CA ARG A 30 -4.00 -9.09 -1.33
C ARG A 30 -4.00 -8.90 -2.84
N GLY A 31 -3.62 -9.96 -3.56
CA GLY A 31 -3.90 -10.12 -4.98
C GLY A 31 -5.40 -10.20 -5.33
N GLY A 32 -5.67 -10.38 -6.62
CA GLY A 32 -7.04 -10.46 -7.16
C GLY A 32 -7.66 -9.08 -7.44
N ASP A 33 -8.95 -8.95 -7.16
CA ASP A 33 -9.74 -7.73 -7.38
C ASP A 33 -9.33 -6.55 -6.48
N PHE A 34 -10.04 -5.44 -6.65
CA PHE A 34 -9.93 -4.21 -5.86
C PHE A 34 -11.23 -3.91 -5.09
N LEU A 35 -12.09 -4.92 -4.92
CA LEU A 35 -13.32 -4.84 -4.14
C LEU A 35 -13.02 -5.34 -2.73
N TYR A 36 -12.69 -4.42 -1.83
CA TYR A 36 -12.25 -4.75 -0.49
C TYR A 36 -13.40 -4.84 0.48
N SER A 37 -13.31 -5.81 1.39
CA SER A 37 -14.13 -5.85 2.60
C SER A 37 -13.76 -4.72 3.56
N ASP A 38 -14.64 -4.42 4.52
CA ASP A 38 -14.37 -3.42 5.55
C ASP A 38 -13.09 -3.72 6.37
N ALA A 39 -12.81 -5.00 6.62
CA ALA A 39 -11.62 -5.43 7.34
C ALA A 39 -10.33 -5.15 6.54
N GLU A 40 -10.35 -5.46 5.25
CA GLU A 40 -9.24 -5.17 4.33
C GLU A 40 -9.03 -3.66 4.17
N TYR A 41 -10.11 -2.90 4.00
CA TYR A 41 -10.06 -1.45 3.92
C TYR A 41 -9.50 -0.83 5.22
N GLY A 42 -9.92 -1.35 6.38
CA GLY A 42 -9.38 -0.95 7.68
C GLY A 42 -7.87 -1.21 7.80
N SER A 43 -7.40 -2.36 7.33
CA SER A 43 -5.96 -2.68 7.26
C SER A 43 -5.22 -1.70 6.35
N MET A 44 -5.75 -1.41 5.16
CA MET A 44 -5.16 -0.47 4.22
C MET A 44 -5.02 0.93 4.82
N LEU A 45 -6.03 1.40 5.55
CA LEU A 45 -5.96 2.69 6.24
C LEU A 45 -4.89 2.70 7.33
N ALA A 46 -4.69 1.60 8.05
CA ALA A 46 -3.61 1.48 9.03
C ALA A 46 -2.24 1.53 8.35
N ASP A 47 -2.06 0.83 7.23
CA ASP A 47 -0.83 0.86 6.44
C ASP A 47 -0.53 2.29 5.95
N VAL A 48 -1.52 3.01 5.42
CA VAL A 48 -1.34 4.41 4.97
C VAL A 48 -0.87 5.32 6.11
N ARG A 49 -1.40 5.15 7.34
CA ARG A 49 -0.97 5.94 8.51
C ARG A 49 0.50 5.67 8.85
N VAL A 50 0.89 4.39 8.90
CA VAL A 50 2.28 3.98 9.19
C VAL A 50 3.23 4.51 8.12
N LEU A 51 2.87 4.39 6.84
CA LEU A 51 3.69 4.86 5.73
C LEU A 51 3.88 6.38 5.75
N ARG A 52 2.84 7.13 6.12
CA ARG A 52 2.92 8.57 6.34
C ARG A 52 3.89 8.91 7.48
N GLU A 53 3.82 8.20 8.60
CA GLU A 53 4.73 8.41 9.74
C GLU A 53 6.18 8.09 9.40
N LEU A 54 6.42 7.09 8.55
CA LEU A 54 7.73 6.78 8.01
C LEU A 54 8.28 7.83 7.04
N GLY A 55 7.45 8.73 6.53
CA GLY A 55 7.88 9.80 5.62
C GLY A 55 8.09 9.34 4.17
N VAL A 56 7.38 8.29 3.71
CA VAL A 56 7.39 7.96 2.28
C VAL A 56 6.80 9.11 1.46
N ALA A 57 7.31 9.33 0.25
CA ALA A 57 6.89 10.47 -0.58
C ALA A 57 5.42 10.38 -1.02
N GLY A 58 4.87 9.16 -1.09
CA GLY A 58 3.47 8.94 -1.44
C GLY A 58 3.09 7.46 -1.37
N VAL A 59 1.81 7.19 -1.60
CA VAL A 59 1.28 5.83 -1.69
C VAL A 59 0.55 5.63 -3.01
N VAL A 60 0.52 4.39 -3.48
CA VAL A 60 -0.29 3.95 -4.64
C VAL A 60 -1.37 3.01 -4.13
N VAL A 61 -2.62 3.30 -4.47
CA VAL A 61 -3.78 2.51 -4.06
C VAL A 61 -4.82 2.53 -5.19
N GLY A 62 -5.69 1.54 -5.22
CA GLY A 62 -6.88 1.53 -6.07
C GLY A 62 -7.97 0.73 -5.40
N CYS A 63 -9.21 1.24 -5.41
CA CYS A 63 -10.40 0.59 -4.88
C CYS A 63 -11.49 0.70 -5.94
N LEU A 64 -12.28 -0.36 -6.12
CA LEU A 64 -13.41 -0.38 -7.04
C LEU A 64 -14.67 -0.82 -6.31
N ASN A 65 -15.81 -0.33 -6.77
CA ASN A 65 -17.11 -0.90 -6.44
C ASN A 65 -17.35 -2.19 -7.24
N ALA A 66 -18.39 -2.94 -6.88
CA ALA A 66 -18.73 -4.21 -7.54
C ALA A 66 -19.10 -4.04 -9.02
N ASP A 67 -19.49 -2.84 -9.45
CA ASP A 67 -19.77 -2.49 -10.84
C ASP A 67 -18.54 -1.98 -11.62
N GLY A 68 -17.37 -1.95 -10.97
CA GLY A 68 -16.11 -1.54 -11.57
C GLY A 68 -15.86 -0.02 -11.61
N THR A 69 -16.69 0.76 -10.89
CA THR A 69 -16.45 2.21 -10.69
C THR A 69 -15.47 2.53 -9.58
#